data_AF-A0A1F9BAQ4-F1
#
_entry.id   AF-A0A1F9BAQ4-F1
#
_cell.length_a   1.000
_cell.length_b   1.000
_cell.length_c   1.000
_cell.angle_alpha   90.00
_cell.angle_beta   90.00
_cell.angle_gamma   90.00
#
_symmetry.space_group_name_H-M   'P 1'
#
loop_
_entity.id
_entity.type
_entity.pdbx_description
1 polymer ?
#
loop_
_entity_poly.entity_id
_entity_poly.type
_entity_poly.pdbx_seq_one_letter_code
_entity_poly.pdbx_strand_id
1 'polypeptide(L)'
;MVKDKNIGSPNILLDGLQLPLISVAERIIMKKKDDYIPPLPDNRGRHTWWHDIRGNRRDVVIEDEIRHVPSNNHRKVICLQKMVFPKENRWELRLCYYMIGVKGRTKGKWVFGQFATLLPSKDFRALFTAAKRRGWI
;
A
#
# COMPACT_ATOMS: atom_id res chain seq x y z
N MET A 1 12.76 61.95 -14.49
CA MET A 1 13.57 61.21 -15.48
C MET A 1 14.90 60.80 -14.85
N VAL A 2 14.94 59.67 -14.13
CA VAL A 2 16.16 58.92 -13.79
C VAL A 2 15.74 57.45 -13.71
N LYS A 3 16.52 56.59 -14.34
CA LYS A 3 16.18 55.24 -14.82
C LYS A 3 16.34 54.17 -13.74
N ASP A 4 15.47 53.16 -13.83
CA ASP A 4 15.55 51.88 -13.14
C ASP A 4 16.92 51.21 -13.33
N LYS A 5 17.50 50.74 -12.23
CA LYS A 5 18.67 49.84 -12.27
C LYS A 5 18.20 48.40 -12.13
N ASN A 6 18.14 47.72 -13.27
CA ASN A 6 18.14 46.26 -13.38
C ASN A 6 19.40 45.69 -12.71
N ILE A 7 19.21 44.91 -11.65
CA ILE A 7 20.27 44.04 -11.09
C ILE A 7 20.14 42.70 -11.82
N GLY A 8 20.98 42.52 -12.84
CA GLY A 8 21.14 41.24 -13.53
C GLY A 8 21.88 40.23 -12.67
N SER A 9 21.31 39.04 -12.52
CA SER A 9 21.99 37.88 -11.93
C SER A 9 23.16 37.44 -12.82
N PRO A 10 24.34 37.11 -12.27
CA PRO A 10 25.47 36.64 -13.08
C PRO A 10 25.25 35.18 -13.50
N ASN A 11 25.27 34.96 -14.82
CA ASN A 11 25.44 33.63 -15.41
C ASN A 11 26.90 33.19 -15.19
N ILE A 12 27.12 32.20 -14.33
CA ILE A 12 28.39 31.49 -14.25
C ILE A 12 28.31 30.31 -15.22
N LEU A 13 29.00 30.45 -16.35
CA LEU A 13 29.27 29.39 -17.31
C LEU A 13 30.39 28.50 -16.77
N LEU A 14 30.05 27.27 -16.38
CA LEU A 14 31.01 26.16 -16.27
C LEU A 14 30.40 24.93 -16.95
N ASP A 15 31.07 24.50 -18.02
CA ASP A 15 31.02 23.19 -18.68
C ASP A 15 29.67 22.62 -19.18
N GLY A 16 29.33 23.01 -20.41
CA GLY A 16 29.25 22.05 -21.53
C GLY A 16 28.13 20.99 -21.58
N LEU A 17 27.25 20.89 -20.59
CA LEU A 17 26.06 20.03 -20.64
C LEU A 17 24.84 20.83 -20.18
N GLN A 18 24.08 21.35 -21.14
CA GLN A 18 22.79 22.00 -20.90
C GLN A 18 21.77 20.94 -20.45
N LEU A 19 21.83 20.52 -19.19
CA LEU A 19 20.71 19.83 -18.57
C LEU A 19 19.57 20.84 -18.42
N PRO A 20 18.35 20.54 -18.89
CA PRO A 20 17.24 21.48 -18.75
C PRO A 20 17.05 21.79 -17.27
N LEU A 21 17.01 23.09 -16.96
CA LEU A 21 16.55 23.66 -15.70
C LEU A 21 15.08 23.28 -15.52
N ILE A 22 14.83 22.00 -15.18
CA ILE A 22 13.63 21.63 -14.45
C ILE A 22 13.73 22.44 -13.18
N SER A 23 12.84 23.41 -13.04
CA SER A 23 12.84 24.36 -11.94
C SER A 23 12.88 23.58 -10.62
N VAL A 24 13.55 24.13 -9.61
CA VAL A 24 13.56 23.54 -8.26
C VAL A 24 12.12 23.28 -7.78
N ALA A 25 11.17 24.11 -8.18
CA ALA A 25 9.74 23.93 -7.95
C ALA A 25 9.18 22.65 -8.60
N GLU A 26 9.52 22.35 -9.86
CA GLU A 26 9.11 21.10 -10.52
C GLU A 26 9.74 19.86 -9.85
N ARG A 27 11.00 19.94 -9.38
CA ARG A 27 11.58 18.83 -8.58
C ARG A 27 10.86 18.62 -7.25
N ILE A 28 10.41 19.70 -6.60
CA ILE A 28 9.62 19.64 -5.36
C ILE A 28 8.21 19.09 -5.62
N ILE A 29 7.57 19.49 -6.73
CA ILE A 29 6.25 19.00 -7.14
C ILE A 29 6.33 17.51 -7.56
N MET A 30 7.41 17.09 -8.23
CA MET A 30 7.62 15.69 -8.59
C MET A 30 7.90 14.80 -7.37
N LYS A 31 8.66 15.27 -6.37
CA LYS A 31 8.83 14.54 -5.09
C LYS A 31 7.51 14.33 -4.34
N LYS A 32 6.63 15.33 -4.30
CA LYS A 32 5.33 15.23 -3.61
C LYS A 32 4.40 14.15 -4.15
N LYS A 33 4.54 13.75 -5.41
CA LYS A 33 3.65 12.76 -6.05
C LYS A 33 4.01 11.32 -5.66
N ASP A 34 5.26 11.05 -5.27
CA ASP A 34 5.72 9.70 -4.91
C ASP A 34 5.41 9.30 -3.44
N ASP A 35 5.09 10.27 -2.59
CA ASP A 35 4.73 10.07 -1.17
C ASP A 35 3.22 9.87 -0.95
N TYR A 36 2.39 10.06 -1.98
CA TYR A 36 0.95 9.83 -1.86
C TYR A 36 0.66 8.33 -1.68
N ILE A 37 0.09 7.99 -0.52
CA ILE A 37 -0.43 6.66 -0.22
C ILE A 37 -1.96 6.71 -0.43
N PRO A 38 -2.51 6.00 -1.43
CA PRO A 38 -3.96 5.96 -1.62
C PRO A 38 -4.66 5.36 -0.39
N PRO A 39 -5.97 5.64 -0.19
CA PRO A 39 -6.72 4.98 0.87
C PRO A 39 -6.71 3.46 0.66
N LEU A 40 -6.53 2.72 1.75
CA LEU A 40 -6.52 1.25 1.70
C LEU A 40 -7.94 0.73 1.38
N PRO A 41 -8.09 -0.24 0.45
CA PRO A 41 -9.39 -0.85 0.17
C PRO A 41 -10.02 -1.43 1.45
N ASP A 42 -11.35 -1.31 1.57
CA ASP A 42 -12.13 -2.01 2.59
C ASP A 42 -12.91 -3.17 2.00
N ASN A 43 -12.65 -4.36 2.54
CA ASN A 43 -13.28 -5.59 2.07
C ASN A 43 -14.20 -6.22 3.12
N ARG A 44 -14.45 -5.57 4.26
CA ARG A 44 -15.37 -6.11 5.26
C ARG A 44 -16.77 -6.23 4.66
N GLY A 45 -17.43 -7.37 4.90
CA GLY A 45 -18.70 -7.75 4.29
C GLY A 45 -18.64 -8.12 2.80
N ARG A 46 -17.45 -8.15 2.17
CA ARG A 46 -17.36 -8.47 0.74
C ARG A 46 -17.68 -9.93 0.48
N HIS A 47 -18.66 -10.16 -0.39
CA HIS A 47 -18.97 -11.46 -0.97
C HIS A 47 -18.09 -11.73 -2.19
N THR A 48 -17.50 -12.91 -2.26
CA THR A 48 -16.73 -13.36 -3.43
C THR A 48 -16.83 -14.88 -3.59
N TRP A 49 -16.19 -15.40 -4.63
CA TRP A 49 -16.14 -16.82 -4.92
C TRP A 49 -14.84 -17.19 -5.62
N TRP A 50 -14.42 -18.44 -5.47
CA TRP A 50 -13.30 -19.02 -6.22
C TRP A 50 -13.50 -20.52 -6.43
N HIS A 51 -12.72 -21.12 -7.33
CA HIS A 51 -12.66 -22.57 -7.47
C HIS A 51 -11.60 -23.15 -6.53
N ASP A 52 -11.95 -24.23 -5.81
CA ASP A 52 -10.96 -25.01 -5.07
C ASP A 52 -10.08 -25.84 -6.01
N ILE A 53 -9.10 -26.53 -5.45
CA ILE A 53 -8.17 -27.41 -6.21
C ILE A 53 -8.88 -28.56 -6.95
N ARG A 54 -10.14 -28.85 -6.61
CA ARG A 54 -10.98 -29.86 -7.25
C ARG A 54 -11.96 -29.24 -8.26
N GLY A 55 -11.89 -27.94 -8.50
CA GLY A 55 -12.77 -27.22 -9.41
C GLY A 55 -14.14 -26.86 -8.82
N ASN A 56 -14.40 -27.12 -7.53
CA ASN A 56 -15.69 -26.76 -6.94
C ASN A 56 -15.71 -25.26 -6.64
N ARG A 57 -16.82 -24.60 -6.98
CA ARG A 57 -17.06 -23.21 -6.59
C ARG A 57 -17.30 -23.11 -5.09
N ARG A 58 -16.52 -22.25 -4.43
CA ARG A 58 -16.65 -21.89 -3.02
C ARG A 58 -17.14 -20.45 -2.91
N ASP A 59 -18.29 -20.26 -2.30
CA ASP A 59 -18.78 -18.92 -1.94
C ASP A 59 -18.22 -18.53 -0.57
N VAL A 60 -17.77 -17.29 -0.45
CA VAL A 60 -17.09 -16.82 0.75
C VAL A 60 -17.43 -15.36 1.05
N VAL A 61 -17.42 -15.03 2.34
CA VAL A 61 -17.58 -13.67 2.85
C VAL A 61 -16.36 -13.30 3.66
N ILE A 62 -15.79 -12.12 3.40
CA ILE A 62 -14.82 -11.52 4.32
C ILE A 62 -15.63 -10.85 5.42
N GLU A 63 -15.87 -11.56 6.52
CA GLU A 63 -16.73 -11.06 7.61
C GLU A 63 -16.09 -9.83 8.28
N ASP A 64 -14.80 -9.93 8.61
CA ASP A 64 -14.06 -8.86 9.25
C ASP A 64 -12.55 -8.99 8.93
N GLU A 65 -11.78 -7.94 9.22
CA GLU A 65 -10.33 -7.95 9.06
C GLU A 65 -9.61 -7.09 10.12
N ILE A 66 -8.43 -7.56 10.52
CA ILE A 66 -7.45 -6.81 11.30
C ILE A 66 -6.39 -6.32 10.34
N ARG A 67 -6.09 -5.02 10.38
CA ARG A 67 -5.05 -4.39 9.57
C ARG A 67 -3.91 -3.93 10.47
N HIS A 68 -2.68 -4.20 10.04
CA HIS A 68 -1.47 -3.80 10.75
C HIS A 68 -0.44 -3.24 9.78
N VAL A 69 0.03 -2.02 10.01
CA VAL A 69 1.14 -1.44 9.26
C VAL A 69 2.44 -1.91 9.92
N PRO A 70 3.31 -2.69 9.23
CA PRO A 70 4.58 -3.11 9.80
C PRO A 70 5.46 -1.92 10.14
N SER A 71 6.13 -2.05 11.28
CA SER A 71 7.04 -1.03 11.80
C SER A 71 8.24 -0.71 10.90
N ASN A 72 8.59 -1.61 9.98
CA ASN A 72 9.72 -1.45 9.06
C ASN A 72 9.30 -1.07 7.63
N ASN A 73 8.01 -1.00 7.32
CA ASN A 73 7.54 -0.67 5.96
C ASN A 73 6.11 -0.11 5.95
N HIS A 74 5.99 1.22 5.88
CA HIS A 74 4.69 1.91 5.84
C HIS A 74 3.96 1.79 4.49
N ARG A 75 4.64 1.28 3.45
CA ARG A 75 4.03 1.02 2.12
C ARG A 75 3.48 -0.39 2.02
N LYS A 76 3.41 -1.11 3.15
CA LYS A 76 2.85 -2.44 3.29
C LYS A 76 1.82 -2.42 4.42
N VAL A 77 0.74 -3.16 4.25
CA VAL A 77 -0.25 -3.43 5.29
C VAL A 77 -0.44 -4.93 5.34
N ILE A 78 -0.30 -5.52 6.52
CA ILE A 78 -0.66 -6.91 6.77
C ILE A 78 -2.13 -6.95 7.15
N CYS A 79 -2.87 -7.89 6.58
CA CYS A 79 -4.27 -8.11 6.88
C CYS A 79 -4.44 -9.55 7.39
N LEU A 80 -5.13 -9.70 8.52
CA LEU A 80 -5.69 -10.97 8.94
C LEU A 80 -7.19 -10.91 8.71
N GLN A 81 -7.71 -11.70 7.78
CA GLN A 81 -9.10 -11.68 7.37
C GLN A 81 -9.83 -12.90 7.93
N LYS A 82 -11.01 -12.68 8.51
CA LYS A 82 -11.92 -13.74 8.92
C LYS A 82 -12.82 -14.10 7.74
N MET A 83 -12.59 -15.27 7.15
CA MET A 83 -13.26 -15.76 5.96
C MET A 83 -14.36 -16.72 6.37
N VAL A 84 -15.62 -16.40 6.09
CA VAL A 84 -16.77 -17.27 6.38
C VAL A 84 -17.19 -17.99 5.11
N PHE A 85 -17.45 -19.29 5.22
CA PHE A 85 -17.93 -20.16 4.15
C PHE A 85 -19.36 -20.60 4.47
N PRO A 86 -20.39 -19.83 4.03
CA PRO A 86 -21.76 -20.03 4.51
C PRO A 86 -22.33 -21.42 4.23
N LYS A 87 -21.98 -22.00 3.06
CA LYS A 87 -22.44 -23.34 2.66
C LYS A 87 -21.84 -24.48 3.49
N GLU A 88 -20.72 -24.22 4.17
CA GLU A 88 -19.95 -25.24 4.90
C GLU A 88 -20.02 -25.03 6.41
N ASN A 89 -20.75 -24.00 6.86
CA ASN A 89 -20.87 -23.58 8.26
C ASN A 89 -19.52 -23.55 9.01
N ARG A 90 -18.50 -23.00 8.35
CA ARG A 90 -17.15 -22.87 8.91
C ARG A 90 -16.53 -21.54 8.54
N TRP A 91 -15.47 -21.19 9.24
CA TRP A 91 -14.66 -20.03 8.93
C TRP A 91 -13.17 -20.36 9.03
N GLU A 92 -12.36 -19.56 8.35
CA GLU A 92 -10.91 -19.66 8.36
C GLU A 92 -10.28 -18.28 8.52
N LEU A 93 -9.02 -18.24 8.94
CA LEU A 93 -8.23 -17.01 8.94
C LEU A 93 -7.29 -17.01 7.73
N ARG A 94 -7.34 -15.92 6.96
CA ARG A 94 -6.40 -15.67 5.87
C ARG A 94 -5.43 -14.58 6.26
N LEU A 95 -4.14 -14.92 6.28
CA LEU A 95 -3.06 -13.94 6.36
C LEU A 95 -2.73 -13.45 4.94
N CYS A 96 -2.88 -12.16 4.70
CA CYS A 96 -2.61 -11.52 3.41
C CYS A 96 -1.98 -10.14 3.61
N TYR A 97 -1.70 -9.43 2.53
CA TYR A 97 -1.15 -8.09 2.59
C TYR A 97 -1.57 -7.24 1.41
N TYR A 98 -1.50 -5.94 1.63
CA TYR A 98 -1.47 -4.94 0.58
C TYR A 98 -0.09 -4.29 0.56
N MET A 99 0.45 -4.02 -0.63
CA MET A 99 1.66 -3.22 -0.78
C MET A 99 1.50 -2.21 -1.91
N ILE A 100 2.15 -1.06 -1.79
CA ILE A 100 2.17 -0.08 -2.87
C ILE A 100 3.04 -0.62 -4.01
N GLY A 101 2.42 -0.81 -5.18
CA GLY A 101 3.13 -1.20 -6.38
C GLY A 101 4.14 -0.12 -6.79
N VAL A 102 5.31 -0.55 -7.26
CA VAL A 102 6.42 0.35 -7.63
C VAL A 102 6.67 0.40 -9.14
N LYS A 103 6.08 -0.53 -9.92
CA LYS A 103 6.34 -0.69 -11.37
C LYS A 103 5.05 -0.92 -12.15
N GLY A 104 5.08 -0.57 -13.43
CA GLY A 104 4.00 -0.88 -14.39
C GLY A 104 2.65 -0.27 -14.01
N ARG A 105 1.57 -0.97 -14.37
CA ARG A 105 0.17 -0.52 -14.20
C ARG A 105 -0.29 -0.42 -12.73
N THR A 106 0.49 -1.00 -11.82
CA THR A 106 0.24 -1.00 -10.37
C THR A 106 1.04 0.06 -9.62
N LYS A 107 1.90 0.84 -10.30
CA LYS A 107 2.69 1.91 -9.65
C LYS A 107 1.75 2.86 -8.89
N GLY A 108 2.03 3.07 -7.60
CA GLY A 108 1.27 3.97 -6.72
C GLY A 108 -0.09 3.43 -6.27
N LYS A 109 -0.42 2.16 -6.55
CA LYS A 109 -1.69 1.53 -6.16
C LYS A 109 -1.46 0.43 -5.14
N TRP A 110 -2.45 0.20 -4.28
CA TRP A 110 -2.46 -0.99 -3.42
C TRP A 110 -2.60 -2.25 -4.26
N VAL A 111 -1.67 -3.19 -4.07
CA VAL A 111 -1.66 -4.50 -4.69
C VAL A 111 -1.88 -5.55 -3.61
N PHE A 112 -2.87 -6.40 -3.81
CA PHE A 112 -3.16 -7.52 -2.92
C PHE A 112 -2.19 -8.68 -3.16
N GLY A 113 -1.74 -9.32 -2.08
CA GLY A 113 -1.00 -10.57 -2.12
C GLY A 113 -1.33 -11.44 -0.91
N GLN A 114 -1.20 -12.76 -1.05
CA GLN A 114 -1.54 -13.74 0.00
C GLN A 114 -0.45 -14.80 0.22
N PHE A 115 0.76 -14.55 -0.26
CA PHE A 115 1.90 -15.44 -0.09
C PHE A 115 2.54 -15.30 1.30
N ALA A 116 3.53 -16.14 1.60
CA ALA A 116 4.25 -16.18 2.87
C ALA A 116 4.90 -14.82 3.23
N THR A 117 4.15 -14.01 3.98
CA THR A 117 4.55 -12.63 4.27
C THR A 117 5.56 -12.62 5.42
N LEU A 118 6.67 -11.93 5.22
CA LEU A 118 7.62 -11.66 6.30
C LEU A 118 7.19 -10.40 7.07
N LEU A 119 7.30 -10.46 8.39
CA LEU A 119 7.00 -9.37 9.30
C LEU A 119 7.88 -9.44 10.56
N PRO A 120 8.25 -8.31 11.17
CA PRO A 120 8.95 -8.30 12.45
C PRO A 120 8.16 -9.03 13.55
N SER A 121 8.87 -9.67 14.49
CA SER A 121 8.27 -10.43 15.58
C SER A 121 7.28 -9.62 16.43
N LYS A 122 7.58 -8.35 16.67
CA LYS A 122 6.68 -7.42 17.39
C LYS A 122 5.38 -7.15 16.64
N ASP A 123 5.44 -7.03 15.32
CA ASP A 123 4.28 -6.78 14.46
C ASP A 123 3.41 -8.04 14.37
N PHE A 124 4.04 -9.21 14.30
CA PHE A 124 3.33 -10.50 14.39
C PHE A 124 2.58 -10.63 15.72
N ARG A 125 3.24 -10.33 16.84
CA ARG A 125 2.62 -10.36 18.17
C ARG A 125 1.42 -9.41 18.26
N ALA A 126 1.53 -8.20 17.69
CA ALA A 126 0.44 -7.23 17.69
C ALA A 126 -0.79 -7.75 16.92
N LEU A 127 -0.58 -8.30 15.72
CA LEU A 127 -1.63 -8.90 14.90
C LEU A 127 -2.34 -10.04 15.65
N PHE A 128 -1.56 -10.93 16.26
CA PHE A 128 -2.07 -12.08 17.01
C PHE A 128 -2.84 -11.66 18.27
N THR A 129 -2.35 -10.66 19.00
CA THR A 129 -3.02 -10.11 20.18
C THR A 129 -4.37 -9.48 19.80
N ALA A 130 -4.43 -8.78 18.66
CA ALA A 130 -5.67 -8.23 18.15
C ALA A 130 -6.68 -9.34 17.79
N ALA A 131 -6.22 -10.45 17.21
CA ALA A 131 -7.05 -11.60 16.87
C ALA A 131 -7.63 -12.28 18.13
N LYS A 132 -6.80 -12.48 19.17
CA LYS A 132 -7.24 -12.97 20.48
C LYS A 132 -8.31 -12.08 21.09
N ARG A 133 -8.10 -10.77 21.08
CA ARG A 133 -9.07 -9.80 21.63
C ARG A 133 -10.41 -9.83 20.91
N ARG A 134 -10.43 -10.20 19.62
CA ARG A 134 -11.67 -10.38 18.84
C ARG A 134 -12.28 -11.78 18.97
N GLY A 135 -11.67 -12.68 19.75
CA GLY A 135 -12.13 -14.06 19.91
C GLY A 135 -11.97 -14.91 18.65
N TRP A 136 -11.00 -14.58 17.79
CA TRP A 136 -10.72 -15.36 16.58
C TRP A 136 -9.77 -16.54 16.85
N ILE A 137 -9.04 -16.51 17.97
CA ILE A 137 -8.04 -17.50 18.40
C ILE A 137 -7.84 -17.42 19.91
#